data_AF-A0A3D0MVZ5-F1
#
_entry.id   AF-A0A3D0MVZ5-F1
#
_cell.length_a   1.000
_cell.length_b   1.000
_cell.length_c   1.000
_cell.angle_alpha   90.00
_cell.angle_beta   90.00
_cell.angle_gamma   90.00
#
_symmetry.space_group_name_H-M   'P 1'
#
loop_
_entity.id
_entity.type
_entity.pdbx_description
1 polymer ?
#
loop_
_entity_poly.entity_id
_entity_poly.type
_entity_poly.pdbx_seq_one_letter_code
_entity_poly.pdbx_strand_id
1 'polypeptide(L)'
;MRLLTFRGGVHPPDNKHWTADKQIEDLLPKGDLVFPMSQHIGAPCMPAVKKGDYVHVGQKIGEPQGDFSVPVISSVSGTVKDVTFMATPS
;
A
#
# COMPACT_ATOMS: atom_id res chain seq x y z
N MET A 1 15.96 -32.32 28.13
CA MET A 1 16.21 -31.04 27.44
C MET A 1 15.55 -31.09 26.08
N ARG A 2 14.69 -30.13 25.73
CA ARG A 2 14.02 -30.08 24.42
C ARG A 2 15.01 -29.48 23.41
N LEU A 3 15.37 -30.23 22.36
CA LEU A 3 16.22 -29.74 21.28
C LEU A 3 15.55 -28.55 20.60
N LEU A 4 16.24 -27.42 20.52
CA LEU A 4 15.82 -26.28 19.72
C LEU A 4 15.87 -26.64 18.24
N THR A 5 14.84 -26.26 17.47
CA THR A 5 14.74 -26.59 16.04
C THR A 5 15.63 -25.73 15.14
N PHE A 6 16.28 -24.70 15.69
CA PHE A 6 17.26 -23.86 15.00
C PHE A 6 18.30 -23.27 15.97
N ARG A 7 19.52 -22.96 15.47
CA ARG A 7 20.61 -22.35 16.26
C ARG A 7 20.53 -20.82 16.17
N GLY A 8 20.14 -20.19 17.28
CA GLY A 8 20.12 -18.73 17.43
C GLY A 8 18.79 -18.08 17.01
N GLY A 9 18.36 -17.07 17.75
CA GLY A 9 17.15 -16.29 17.47
C GLY A 9 16.86 -15.31 18.60
N VAL A 10 16.35 -14.13 18.25
CA VAL A 10 15.86 -13.14 19.22
C VAL A 10 14.35 -13.26 19.24
N HIS A 11 13.74 -13.17 20.42
CA HIS A 11 12.28 -13.04 20.58
C HIS A 11 12.00 -11.60 21.06
N PRO A 12 11.95 -10.61 20.15
CA PRO A 12 11.55 -9.27 20.54
C PRO A 12 10.14 -9.29 21.16
N PRO A 13 9.80 -8.35 22.05
CA PRO A 13 8.43 -8.20 22.53
C PRO A 13 7.45 -8.10 21.35
N ASP A 14 6.42 -8.94 21.35
CA ASP A 14 5.45 -9.00 20.25
C ASP A 14 4.49 -7.80 20.22
N ASN A 15 4.36 -7.08 21.35
CA ASN A 15 3.45 -5.96 21.56
C ASN A 15 1.99 -6.28 21.16
N LYS A 16 1.60 -7.55 21.12
CA LYS A 16 0.28 -7.96 20.62
C LYS A 16 -0.85 -7.58 21.57
N HIS A 17 -0.55 -7.43 22.85
CA HIS A 17 -1.47 -6.99 23.90
C HIS A 17 -2.17 -5.63 23.60
N TRP A 18 -1.61 -4.77 22.73
CA TRP A 18 -2.24 -3.50 22.36
C TRP A 18 -3.53 -3.66 21.53
N THR A 19 -3.68 -4.78 20.81
CA THR A 19 -4.76 -4.97 19.84
C THR A 19 -5.40 -6.35 19.84
N ALA A 20 -4.82 -7.34 20.53
CA ALA A 20 -5.28 -8.74 20.52
C ALA A 20 -6.78 -8.91 20.84
N ASP A 21 -7.29 -8.15 21.81
CA ASP A 21 -8.66 -8.30 22.32
C ASP A 21 -9.63 -7.24 21.76
N LYS A 22 -9.18 -6.41 20.80
CA LYS A 22 -10.04 -5.38 20.19
C LYS A 22 -10.99 -6.01 19.19
N GLN A 23 -12.21 -5.47 19.12
CA GLN A 23 -13.19 -5.87 18.12
C GLN A 23 -12.71 -5.49 16.71
N ILE A 24 -13.04 -6.33 15.74
CA ILE A 24 -12.83 -6.02 14.32
C ILE A 24 -13.87 -4.98 13.91
N GLU A 25 -13.43 -3.94 13.23
CA GLU A 25 -14.29 -2.84 12.78
C GLU A 25 -14.16 -2.65 11.26
N ASP A 26 -15.25 -2.24 10.62
CA ASP A 26 -15.25 -1.90 9.20
C ASP A 26 -14.57 -0.53 8.99
N LEU A 27 -13.52 -0.52 8.17
CA LEU A 27 -12.84 0.71 7.77
C LEU A 27 -13.33 1.16 6.40
N LEU A 28 -14.16 2.21 6.39
CA LEU A 28 -14.50 2.91 5.16
C LEU A 28 -13.42 3.96 4.82
N PRO A 29 -13.01 4.09 3.55
CA PRO A 29 -12.08 5.12 3.12
C PRO A 29 -12.70 6.51 3.35
N LYS A 30 -11.99 7.37 4.08
CA LYS A 30 -12.41 8.74 4.38
C LYS A 30 -11.30 9.73 4.04
N GLY A 31 -11.68 10.91 3.57
CA GLY A 31 -10.74 11.98 3.23
C GLY A 31 -9.95 11.69 1.94
N ASP A 32 -8.76 12.28 1.86
CA ASP A 32 -7.87 12.10 0.72
C ASP A 32 -7.04 10.83 0.90
N LEU A 33 -6.97 10.01 -0.14
CA LEU A 33 -6.10 8.83 -0.20
C LEU A 33 -4.95 9.08 -1.17
N VAL A 34 -3.75 8.66 -0.78
CA VAL A 34 -2.54 8.79 -1.59
C VAL A 34 -2.13 7.41 -2.08
N PHE A 35 -1.92 7.30 -3.39
CA PHE A 35 -1.44 6.10 -4.06
C PHE A 35 -0.03 6.35 -4.58
N PRO A 36 1.02 5.88 -3.88
CA PRO A 36 2.39 5.94 -4.38
C PRO A 36 2.50 5.21 -5.72
N MET A 37 3.25 5.77 -6.67
CA MET A 37 3.57 5.06 -7.91
C MET A 37 4.69 4.03 -7.72
N SER A 38 5.35 4.03 -6.56
CA SER A 38 6.33 3.01 -6.16
C SER A 38 5.75 2.19 -5.00
N GLN A 39 5.02 1.12 -5.34
CA GLN A 39 4.45 0.16 -4.38
C GLN A 39 5.12 -1.22 -4.44
N HIS A 40 6.15 -1.35 -5.25
CA HIS A 40 6.83 -2.60 -5.54
C HIS A 40 8.32 -2.35 -5.81
N ILE A 41 9.13 -3.41 -5.81
CA ILE A 41 10.59 -3.33 -6.01
C ILE A 41 11.04 -2.82 -7.39
N GLY A 42 10.12 -2.89 -8.37
CA GLY A 42 10.31 -2.44 -9.73
C GLY A 42 10.38 -0.92 -9.94
N ALA A 43 10.57 -0.49 -11.18
CA ALA A 43 10.57 0.93 -11.54
C ALA A 43 9.19 1.58 -11.23
N PRO A 44 9.14 2.82 -10.72
CA PRO A 44 7.89 3.49 -10.42
C PRO A 44 6.95 3.56 -11.62
N CYS A 45 5.66 3.33 -11.38
CA CYS A 45 4.63 3.43 -12.41
C CYS A 45 4.49 4.88 -12.93
N MET A 46 4.15 5.02 -14.21
CA MET A 46 3.73 6.30 -14.78
C MET A 46 2.26 6.53 -14.46
N PRO A 47 1.85 7.69 -13.88
CA PRO A 47 0.44 7.96 -13.66
C PRO A 47 -0.39 7.84 -14.94
N ALA A 48 -1.44 7.03 -14.90
CA ALA A 48 -2.35 6.80 -16.04
C ALA A 48 -3.60 7.70 -15.98
N VAL A 49 -3.72 8.52 -14.95
CA VAL A 49 -4.83 9.46 -14.70
C VAL A 49 -4.30 10.87 -14.49
N LYS A 50 -5.18 11.86 -14.60
CA LYS A 50 -4.87 13.27 -14.42
C LYS A 50 -5.80 13.89 -13.37
N LYS A 51 -5.38 15.04 -12.85
CA LYS A 51 -6.22 15.84 -11.95
C LYS A 51 -7.58 16.12 -12.58
N GLY A 52 -8.64 15.85 -11.82
CA GLY A 52 -10.04 16.01 -12.23
C GLY A 52 -10.68 14.75 -12.81
N ASP A 53 -9.91 13.72 -13.16
CA ASP A 53 -10.48 12.47 -13.64
C ASP A 53 -11.28 11.77 -12.53
N TYR A 54 -12.41 11.17 -12.90
CA TYR A 54 -13.11 10.25 -12.01
C TYR A 54 -12.55 8.84 -12.20
N VAL A 55 -12.21 8.19 -11.08
CA VAL A 55 -11.70 6.83 -11.04
C VAL A 55 -12.72 5.92 -10.37
N HIS A 56 -12.81 4.68 -10.85
CA HIS A 56 -13.58 3.63 -10.22
C HIS A 56 -12.69 2.70 -9.38
N VAL A 57 -13.28 2.06 -8.37
CA VAL A 57 -12.62 0.93 -7.69
C VAL A 57 -12.21 -0.13 -8.71
N GLY A 58 -10.98 -0.64 -8.59
CA GLY A 58 -10.41 -1.61 -9.53
C GLY A 58 -9.85 -0.98 -10.81
N GLN A 59 -9.97 0.34 -11.00
CA GLN A 59 -9.41 1.01 -12.18
C GLN A 59 -7.89 1.12 -12.06
N LYS A 60 -7.19 0.83 -13.16
CA LYS A 60 -5.75 1.09 -13.29
C LYS A 60 -5.49 2.60 -13.29
N ILE A 61 -4.66 3.05 -12.36
CA ILE A 61 -4.27 4.45 -12.19
C ILE A 61 -2.76 4.69 -12.37
N GLY A 62 -1.95 3.63 -12.42
CA GLY A 62 -0.53 3.69 -12.74
C GLY A 62 -0.16 2.64 -13.79
N GLU A 63 0.49 3.07 -14.87
CA GLU A 63 1.03 2.23 -15.92
C GLU A 63 2.41 1.68 -15.50
N PRO A 64 2.62 0.36 -15.55
CA PRO A 64 3.93 -0.26 -15.30
C PRO A 64 5.03 0.32 -16.19
N GLN A 65 6.25 0.34 -15.69
CA GLN A 65 7.44 0.76 -16.43
C GLN A 65 8.55 -0.28 -16.31
N GLY A 66 9.20 -0.61 -17.43
CA GLY A 66 10.29 -1.59 -17.47
C GLY A 66 9.85 -3.05 -17.32
N ASP A 67 10.85 -3.94 -17.21
CA ASP A 67 10.64 -5.40 -17.27
C ASP A 67 10.11 -6.03 -15.98
N PHE A 68 10.30 -5.34 -14.84
CA PHE A 68 9.82 -5.78 -13.53
C PHE A 68 8.94 -4.68 -12.94
N SER A 69 7.65 -4.71 -13.22
CA SER A 69 6.70 -3.71 -12.72
C SER A 69 5.27 -4.27 -12.78
N VAL A 70 4.38 -3.77 -11.91
CA VAL A 70 2.97 -4.17 -11.86
C VAL A 70 2.08 -2.93 -11.75
N PRO A 71 0.85 -2.95 -12.31
CA PRO A 71 0.02 -1.75 -12.37
C PRO A 71 -0.43 -1.33 -10.98
N VAL A 72 -0.55 -0.02 -10.76
CA VAL A 72 -1.20 0.52 -9.56
C VAL A 72 -2.70 0.61 -9.83
N ILE A 73 -3.49 0.03 -8.94
CA ILE A 73 -4.95 -0.05 -9.04
C ILE A 73 -5.58 0.79 -7.92
N SER A 74 -6.63 1.54 -8.25
CA SER A 74 -7.40 2.27 -7.25
C SER A 74 -8.21 1.33 -6.38
N SER A 75 -8.05 1.42 -5.06
CA SER A 75 -8.89 0.70 -4.09
C SER A 75 -10.24 1.39 -3.84
N VAL A 76 -10.46 2.59 -4.40
CA VAL A 76 -11.67 3.39 -4.18
C VAL A 76 -12.17 4.03 -5.46
N SER A 77 -13.45 4.42 -5.46
CA SER A 77 -13.98 5.33 -6.48
C SER A 77 -13.92 6.77 -5.98
N GLY A 78 -13.62 7.73 -6.86
CA GLY A 78 -13.53 9.14 -6.49
C GLY A 78 -12.94 10.02 -7.58
N THR A 79 -12.65 11.27 -7.25
CA THR A 79 -12.05 12.23 -8.19
C THR A 79 -10.57 12.45 -7.84
N VAL A 80 -9.70 12.38 -8.84
CA VAL A 80 -8.27 12.64 -8.68
C VAL A 80 -8.06 14.10 -8.30
N LYS A 81 -7.67 14.34 -7.06
CA LYS A 81 -7.44 15.69 -6.53
C LYS A 81 -6.18 16.32 -7.09
N ASP A 82 -5.10 15.55 -7.19
CA ASP A 82 -3.83 16.01 -7.75
C ASP A 82 -2.93 14.83 -8.15
N VAL A 83 -1.96 15.10 -9.03
CA VAL A 83 -0.89 14.16 -9.38
C VAL A 83 0.42 14.92 -9.30
N THR A 84 1.18 14.67 -8.23
CA THR A 84 2.40 15.45 -7.93
C THR A 84 3.49 14.58 -7.35
N PHE A 85 4.73 15.07 -7.42
CA PHE A 85 5.85 14.42 -6.77
C PHE A 85 5.75 14.62 -5.25
N MET A 86 5.81 13.53 -4.50
CA MET A 86 5.74 13.54 -3.04
C MET A 86 6.80 12.59 -2.48
N ALA A 87 7.51 13.04 -1.45
CA ALA A 87 8.39 12.17 -0.70
C ALA A 87 7.53 11.10 0.00
N THR A 88 7.78 9.83 -0.33
CA THR A 88 7.16 8.71 0.37
C THR A 88 8.12 8.26 1.47
N PRO A 89 7.66 8.11 2.73
CA PRO A 89 8.51 7.58 3.78
C PRO A 89 8.86 6.12 3.43
N SER A 90 10.15 5.84 3.35
CA SER A 90 10.73 4.52 3.13
C SER A 90 10.83 3.69 4.42
#